data_AF-A0A813X109-F1
#
_entry.id   AF-A0A813X109-F1
#
_cell.length_a   1.000
_cell.length_b   1.000
_cell.length_c   1.000
_cell.angle_alpha   90.00
_cell.angle_beta   90.00
_cell.angle_gamma   90.00
#
_symmetry.space_group_name_H-M   'P 1'
#
loop_
_entity.id
_entity.type
_entity.pdbx_description
1 polymer ?
#
loop_
_entity_poly.entity_id
_entity_poly.type
_entity_poly.pdbx_seq_one_letter_code
_entity_poly.pdbx_strand_id
1 'polypeptide(L)'
;MGPYSLVPTMQCYHHVVSMKHQVTGSIEIDEKDIIELKEGSIGYTEKDWGRNFPEIWIWGQSNHWNKDDRETSLFFSFAMIPWYFNLKFPGFLVIFYYNQTFYRFTTYSQSFVHRLMIDETNQRISFNLYDQLFKYKLRVILTYQHQSSSIAPKANLYGPRNGKMEKFVNEILTNASFDVRFSKLIQDQTAFISDDEDDEVKLFSQHGIYENVLYQAKADPVALEITGNVSWLSEQLHSTYGNSYPWTFSLTRVLMEMIIYIKNSYITMILVTVFTLLVIFRR
;
A
#
# COMPACT_ATOMS: atom_id res chain seq x y z
N MET A 1 3.55 -10.55 1.72
CA MET A 1 4.64 -9.91 2.49
C MET A 1 6.07 -10.11 1.94
N GLY A 2 6.29 -10.59 0.70
CA GLY A 2 7.63 -10.66 0.11
C GLY A 2 8.64 -11.43 0.98
N PRO A 3 9.88 -10.95 1.19
CA PRO A 3 10.88 -11.65 2.00
C PRO A 3 10.45 -11.82 3.47
N TYR A 4 9.57 -10.95 3.97
CA TYR A 4 9.05 -11.05 5.34
C TYR A 4 8.14 -12.28 5.55
N SER A 5 7.66 -12.93 4.49
CA SER A 5 6.96 -14.22 4.62
C SER A 5 7.85 -15.35 5.11
N LEU A 6 9.18 -15.21 4.96
CA LEU A 6 10.16 -16.20 5.40
C LEU A 6 10.65 -15.96 6.84
N VAL A 7 10.22 -14.86 7.47
CA VAL A 7 10.65 -14.51 8.82
C VAL A 7 9.69 -15.15 9.83
N PRO A 8 10.10 -16.20 10.57
CA PRO A 8 9.17 -17.02 11.36
C PRO A 8 8.55 -16.31 12.57
N THR A 9 9.07 -15.14 12.92
CA THR A 9 8.71 -14.39 14.14
C THR A 9 7.79 -13.20 13.88
N MET A 10 7.25 -13.05 12.67
CA MET A 10 6.26 -12.00 12.41
C MET A 10 5.02 -12.21 13.29
N GLN A 11 4.54 -11.13 13.89
CA GLN A 11 3.33 -11.19 14.71
C GLN A 11 2.09 -11.38 13.85
N CYS A 12 2.05 -10.77 12.67
CA CYS A 12 1.03 -10.98 11.65
C CYS A 12 1.71 -11.28 10.31
N TYR A 13 1.19 -12.27 9.61
CA TYR A 13 1.46 -12.51 8.21
C TYR A 13 0.24 -12.12 7.40
N HIS A 14 0.48 -11.38 6.33
CA HIS A 14 -0.52 -10.86 5.42
C HIS A 14 -0.25 -11.34 3.99
N HIS A 15 -1.28 -11.88 3.35
CA HIS A 15 -1.19 -12.44 2.02
C HIS A 15 -2.45 -12.16 1.19
N VAL A 16 -2.31 -11.26 0.22
CA VAL A 16 -3.29 -11.08 -0.85
C VAL A 16 -3.29 -12.31 -1.75
N VAL A 17 -4.39 -13.07 -1.75
CA VAL A 17 -4.56 -14.29 -2.53
C VAL A 17 -5.08 -13.97 -3.93
N SER A 18 -6.03 -13.03 -4.02
CA SER A 18 -6.60 -12.58 -5.27
C SER A 18 -7.02 -11.13 -5.19
N MET A 19 -6.49 -10.30 -6.09
CA MET A 19 -6.94 -8.91 -6.26
C MET A 19 -8.36 -8.84 -6.83
N LYS A 20 -8.68 -9.70 -7.81
CA LYS A 20 -9.96 -9.70 -8.52
C LYS A 20 -10.23 -11.09 -9.13
N HIS A 21 -11.39 -11.67 -8.86
CA HIS A 21 -11.86 -12.91 -9.48
C HIS A 21 -13.38 -12.84 -9.68
N GLN A 22 -13.90 -13.62 -10.62
CA GLN A 22 -15.35 -13.78 -10.78
C GLN A 22 -15.91 -14.64 -9.64
N VAL A 23 -17.11 -14.28 -9.18
CA VAL A 23 -17.85 -15.02 -8.16
C VAL A 23 -19.25 -15.30 -8.70
N THR A 24 -19.73 -16.54 -8.56
CA THR A 24 -21.10 -16.93 -8.92
C THR A 24 -21.70 -17.78 -7.80
N GLY A 25 -23.02 -17.75 -7.66
CA GLY A 25 -23.76 -18.48 -6.62
C GLY A 25 -24.75 -17.58 -5.90
N SER A 26 -25.07 -17.91 -4.65
CA SER A 26 -25.98 -17.11 -3.83
C SER A 26 -25.48 -17.02 -2.39
N ILE A 27 -25.82 -15.92 -1.72
CA ILE A 27 -25.59 -15.70 -0.29
C ILE A 27 -26.96 -15.68 0.37
N GLU A 28 -27.19 -16.60 1.31
CA GLU A 28 -28.38 -16.63 2.15
C GLU A 28 -28.07 -15.96 3.50
N ILE A 29 -28.83 -14.93 3.85
CA ILE A 29 -28.70 -14.18 5.10
C ILE A 29 -29.94 -14.45 5.95
N ASP A 30 -29.72 -14.87 7.20
CA ASP A 30 -30.76 -15.13 8.21
C ASP A 30 -31.93 -16.01 7.72
N GLU A 31 -31.62 -17.00 6.86
CA GLU A 31 -32.57 -17.94 6.26
C GLU A 31 -33.72 -17.28 5.47
N LYS A 32 -33.54 -16.02 5.04
CA LYS A 32 -34.62 -15.19 4.46
C LYS A 32 -34.20 -14.45 3.20
N ASP A 33 -33.05 -13.79 3.24
CA ASP A 33 -32.61 -12.93 2.15
C ASP A 33 -31.58 -13.67 1.29
N ILE A 34 -31.94 -13.93 0.03
CA ILE A 34 -31.05 -14.56 -0.94
C ILE A 34 -30.49 -13.48 -1.87
N ILE A 35 -29.19 -13.26 -1.80
CA ILE A 35 -28.44 -12.39 -2.70
C ILE A 35 -27.81 -13.25 -3.80
N GLU A 36 -28.29 -13.10 -5.03
CA GLU A 36 -27.74 -13.79 -6.20
C GLU A 36 -26.46 -13.10 -6.69
N LEU A 37 -25.36 -13.85 -6.75
CA LEU A 37 -24.09 -13.47 -7.36
C LEU A 37 -24.09 -13.93 -8.80
N LYS A 38 -24.37 -13.01 -9.71
CA LYS A 38 -24.53 -13.27 -11.15
C LYS A 38 -23.21 -13.12 -11.90
N GLU A 39 -23.22 -13.48 -13.18
CA GLU A 39 -22.10 -13.20 -14.09
C GLU A 39 -21.70 -11.72 -14.01
N GLY A 40 -20.43 -11.46 -13.76
CA GLY A 40 -19.90 -10.11 -13.54
C GLY A 40 -19.76 -9.71 -12.06
N SER A 41 -20.26 -10.49 -11.11
CA SER A 41 -19.92 -10.34 -9.68
C SER A 41 -18.43 -10.62 -9.48
N ILE A 42 -17.77 -9.77 -8.68
CA ILE A 42 -16.32 -9.78 -8.49
C ILE A 42 -15.95 -9.89 -7.01
N GLY A 43 -14.91 -10.65 -6.71
CA GLY A 43 -14.39 -10.88 -5.37
C GLY A 43 -12.95 -10.43 -5.19
N TYR A 44 -12.59 -10.20 -3.94
CA TYR A 44 -11.23 -10.00 -3.44
C TYR A 44 -10.98 -11.03 -2.33
N THR A 45 -9.74 -11.50 -2.18
CA THR A 45 -9.41 -12.42 -1.08
C THR A 45 -8.01 -12.19 -0.57
N GLU A 46 -7.91 -12.13 0.75
CA GLU A 46 -6.65 -12.11 1.49
C GLU A 46 -6.68 -13.08 2.67
N LYS A 47 -5.50 -13.29 3.25
CA LYS A 47 -5.29 -14.13 4.42
C LYS A 47 -4.43 -13.38 5.41
N ASP A 48 -4.92 -13.32 6.63
CA ASP A 48 -4.17 -12.84 7.78
C ASP A 48 -4.10 -13.90 8.87
N TRP A 49 -2.88 -14.17 9.35
CA TRP A 49 -2.65 -15.14 10.40
C TRP A 49 -1.43 -14.78 11.23
N GLY A 50 -1.35 -15.34 12.45
CA GLY A 50 -0.24 -15.09 13.36
C GLY A 50 -0.71 -14.96 14.80
N ARG A 51 0.06 -14.21 15.59
CA ARG A 51 -0.22 -13.97 17.01
C ARG A 51 -1.01 -12.69 17.24
N ASN A 52 -0.69 -11.61 16.51
CA ASN A 52 -1.29 -10.28 16.69
C ASN A 52 -1.21 -9.46 15.40
N PHE A 53 -2.28 -8.72 15.09
CA PHE A 53 -2.22 -7.60 14.13
C PHE A 53 -1.24 -6.51 14.58
N PRO A 54 -0.74 -5.69 13.64
CA PRO A 54 -0.10 -4.42 13.98
C PRO A 54 -0.98 -3.57 14.89
N GLU A 55 -0.39 -2.72 15.74
CA GLU A 55 -1.15 -1.81 16.60
C GLU A 55 -1.73 -0.61 15.83
N ILE A 56 -1.10 -0.25 14.72
CA ILE A 56 -1.46 0.91 13.90
C ILE A 56 -1.41 0.49 12.44
N TRP A 57 -2.51 0.67 11.73
CA TRP A 57 -2.58 0.41 10.30
C TRP A 57 -3.66 1.24 9.58
N ILE A 58 -3.42 1.43 8.30
CA ILE A 58 -4.38 1.87 7.30
C ILE A 58 -4.43 0.76 6.26
N TRP A 59 -5.61 0.22 6.00
CA TRP A 59 -5.84 -0.77 4.94
C TRP A 59 -6.98 -0.30 4.06
N GLY A 60 -6.90 -0.51 2.75
CA GLY A 60 -7.99 -0.18 1.85
C GLY A 60 -7.99 -1.04 0.60
N GLN A 61 -9.19 -1.35 0.12
CA GLN A 61 -9.39 -2.20 -1.05
C GLN A 61 -10.58 -1.72 -1.87
N SER A 62 -10.47 -1.77 -3.20
CA SER A 62 -11.64 -1.67 -4.07
C SER A 62 -11.43 -2.35 -5.43
N ASN A 63 -12.52 -2.96 -5.89
CA ASN A 63 -12.70 -3.48 -7.24
C ASN A 63 -13.76 -2.71 -8.05
N HIS A 64 -14.39 -1.70 -7.45
CA HIS A 64 -15.51 -0.95 -8.00
C HIS A 64 -15.05 0.43 -8.42
N TRP A 65 -15.20 0.74 -9.71
CA TRP A 65 -14.70 1.95 -10.33
C TRP A 65 -15.84 2.67 -11.04
N ASN A 66 -15.81 4.00 -11.05
CA ASN A 66 -16.79 4.82 -11.76
C ASN A 66 -16.62 4.80 -13.28
N LYS A 67 -15.48 4.30 -13.77
CA LYS A 67 -15.31 3.89 -15.16
C LYS A 67 -15.82 2.46 -15.29
N ASP A 68 -16.45 2.15 -16.42
CA ASP A 68 -16.82 0.77 -16.78
C ASP A 68 -15.55 -0.02 -17.11
N ASP A 69 -14.80 -0.34 -16.06
CA ASP A 69 -13.50 -1.00 -16.10
C ASP A 69 -13.55 -2.26 -15.22
N ARG A 70 -13.53 -3.40 -15.91
CA ARG A 70 -13.51 -4.72 -15.27
C ARG A 70 -12.10 -5.23 -14.99
N GLU A 71 -11.06 -4.49 -15.36
CA GLU A 71 -9.65 -4.90 -15.27
C GLU A 71 -8.86 -4.14 -14.20
N THR A 72 -9.51 -3.27 -13.41
CA THR A 72 -8.84 -2.54 -12.33
C THR A 72 -9.18 -3.06 -10.93
N SER A 73 -8.17 -3.11 -10.07
CA SER A 73 -8.27 -3.38 -8.63
C SER A 73 -7.16 -2.64 -7.88
N LEU A 74 -7.49 -2.10 -6.71
CA LEU A 74 -6.53 -1.47 -5.81
C LEU A 74 -6.61 -2.12 -4.44
N PHE A 75 -5.44 -2.42 -3.89
CA PHE A 75 -5.23 -2.78 -2.50
C PHE A 75 -4.06 -1.97 -1.96
N PHE A 76 -4.18 -1.42 -0.77
CA PHE A 76 -3.08 -0.81 -0.04
C PHE A 76 -3.14 -1.14 1.45
N SER A 77 -1.96 -1.30 2.04
CA SER A 77 -1.80 -1.37 3.49
C SER A 77 -0.55 -0.60 3.91
N PHE A 78 -0.69 0.23 4.93
CA PHE A 78 0.38 0.92 5.65
C PHE A 78 0.27 0.52 7.12
N ALA A 79 1.36 0.11 7.76
CA ALA A 79 1.30 -0.35 9.14
C ALA A 79 2.59 -0.07 9.90
N MET A 80 2.48 0.04 11.22
CA MET A 80 3.64 -0.07 12.11
C MET A 80 3.86 -1.53 12.46
N ILE A 81 4.77 -2.18 11.76
CA ILE A 81 4.97 -3.63 11.79
C ILE A 81 5.82 -4.01 13.02
N PRO A 82 5.30 -4.83 13.95
CA PRO A 82 6.10 -5.37 15.04
C PRO A 82 7.19 -6.30 14.54
N TRP A 83 8.39 -6.15 15.11
CA TRP A 83 9.57 -6.92 14.76
C TRP A 83 10.27 -7.49 16.02
N TYR A 84 11.41 -8.11 15.81
CA TYR A 84 12.25 -8.73 16.83
C TYR A 84 12.70 -7.72 17.91
N PHE A 85 12.90 -8.21 19.15
CA PHE A 85 13.28 -7.41 20.33
C PHE A 85 12.38 -6.20 20.62
N ASN A 86 11.06 -6.32 20.40
CA ASN A 86 10.09 -5.22 20.55
C ASN A 86 10.37 -4.01 19.66
N LEU A 87 11.23 -4.15 18.65
CA LEU A 87 11.39 -3.14 17.62
C LEU A 87 10.14 -3.12 16.75
N LYS A 88 9.92 -1.98 16.11
CA LYS A 88 8.85 -1.79 15.15
C LYS A 88 9.43 -1.07 13.94
N PHE A 89 8.89 -1.30 12.77
CA PHE A 89 9.21 -0.49 11.60
C PHE A 89 7.95 -0.09 10.82
N PRO A 90 7.92 1.12 10.26
CA PRO A 90 6.83 1.49 9.36
C PRO A 90 6.99 0.71 8.06
N GLY A 91 5.91 0.11 7.57
CA GLY A 91 5.93 -0.65 6.33
C GLY A 91 4.67 -0.42 5.50
N PHE A 92 4.78 -0.71 4.20
CA PHE A 92 3.67 -0.62 3.26
C PHE A 92 3.71 -1.74 2.23
N LEU A 93 2.53 -2.12 1.77
CA LEU A 93 2.28 -3.09 0.72
C LEU A 93 1.09 -2.58 -0.10
N VAL A 94 1.35 -2.15 -1.32
CA VAL A 94 0.33 -1.63 -2.23
C VAL A 94 0.43 -2.35 -3.55
N ILE A 95 -0.72 -2.77 -4.05
CA ILE A 95 -0.86 -3.46 -5.34
C ILE A 95 -1.94 -2.72 -6.12
N PHE A 96 -1.55 -2.18 -7.27
CA PHE A 96 -2.49 -1.68 -8.26
C PHE A 96 -2.50 -2.67 -9.42
N TYR A 97 -3.62 -3.36 -9.62
CA TYR A 97 -3.84 -4.25 -10.74
C TYR A 97 -4.60 -3.46 -11.81
N TYR A 98 -4.02 -3.34 -12.99
CA TYR A 98 -4.59 -2.61 -14.11
C TYR A 98 -4.14 -3.26 -15.42
N ASN A 99 -5.09 -3.45 -16.34
CA ASN A 99 -4.82 -4.02 -17.67
C ASN A 99 -3.95 -5.29 -17.60
N GLN A 100 -4.42 -6.25 -16.80
CA GLN A 100 -3.80 -7.56 -16.60
C GLN A 100 -2.37 -7.53 -15.99
N THR A 101 -1.95 -6.39 -15.45
CA THR A 101 -0.61 -6.18 -14.90
C THR A 101 -0.67 -5.81 -13.42
N PHE A 102 0.21 -6.40 -12.62
CA PHE A 102 0.38 -6.06 -11.21
C PHE A 102 1.49 -5.02 -11.01
N TYR A 103 1.12 -3.81 -10.62
CA TYR A 103 2.04 -2.76 -10.20
C TYR A 103 2.17 -2.79 -8.67
N ARG A 104 3.33 -3.21 -8.18
CA ARG A 104 3.58 -3.44 -6.75
C ARG A 104 4.47 -2.35 -6.18
N PHE A 105 3.99 -1.70 -5.13
CA PHE A 105 4.75 -0.72 -4.35
C PHE A 105 4.85 -1.21 -2.92
N THR A 106 6.05 -1.59 -2.48
CA THR A 106 6.23 -2.28 -1.21
C THR A 106 7.48 -1.80 -0.48
N THR A 107 7.52 -1.98 0.84
CA THR A 107 8.72 -1.72 1.66
C THR A 107 9.97 -2.47 1.19
N TYR A 108 9.80 -3.65 0.60
CA TYR A 108 10.89 -4.52 0.16
C TYR A 108 11.12 -4.48 -1.36
N SER A 109 10.46 -3.55 -2.06
CA SER A 109 10.76 -3.21 -3.45
C SER A 109 11.49 -1.86 -3.49
N GLN A 110 11.97 -1.44 -4.66
CA GLN A 110 12.54 -0.11 -4.86
C GLN A 110 11.45 0.96 -4.97
N SER A 111 10.53 0.93 -4.01
CA SER A 111 9.41 1.85 -3.92
C SER A 111 9.55 2.75 -2.71
N PHE A 112 9.03 3.97 -2.80
CA PHE A 112 8.97 4.87 -1.66
C PHE A 112 7.61 5.57 -1.63
N VAL A 113 7.19 5.91 -0.42
CA VAL A 113 5.99 6.72 -0.16
C VAL A 113 6.41 8.17 0.05
N HIS A 114 5.71 9.07 -0.62
CA HIS A 114 5.88 10.51 -0.49
C HIS A 114 4.54 11.15 -0.10
N ARG A 115 4.60 12.12 0.80
CA ARG A 115 3.43 12.87 1.28
C ARG A 115 2.25 11.96 1.64
N LEU A 116 2.46 10.98 2.54
CA LEU A 116 1.32 10.36 3.22
C LEU A 116 0.74 11.42 4.16
N MET A 117 -0.25 12.17 3.70
CA MET A 117 -0.87 13.25 4.46
C MET A 117 -2.18 12.76 5.05
N ILE A 118 -2.38 13.08 6.32
CA ILE A 118 -3.58 12.75 7.06
C ILE A 118 -4.20 14.07 7.49
N ASP A 119 -5.39 14.34 6.97
CA ASP A 119 -6.21 15.49 7.30
C ASP A 119 -7.43 14.96 8.04
N GLU A 120 -7.33 14.95 9.37
CA GLU A 120 -8.41 14.48 10.25
C GLU A 120 -9.63 15.41 10.18
N THR A 121 -9.45 16.70 9.87
CA THR A 121 -10.53 17.69 9.82
C THR A 121 -11.41 17.46 8.59
N ASN A 122 -10.79 17.26 7.43
CA ASN A 122 -11.50 16.96 6.18
C ASN A 122 -11.66 15.47 5.91
N GLN A 123 -11.23 14.62 6.85
CA GLN A 123 -11.35 13.16 6.81
C GLN A 123 -10.79 12.60 5.50
N ARG A 124 -9.56 13.02 5.22
CA ARG A 124 -8.87 12.77 3.97
C ARG A 124 -7.48 12.22 4.25
N ILE A 125 -7.14 11.15 3.56
CA ILE A 125 -5.78 10.60 3.53
C ILE A 125 -5.32 10.66 2.09
N SER A 126 -4.10 11.12 1.86
CA SER A 126 -3.52 11.10 0.51
C SER A 126 -2.10 10.61 0.55
N PHE A 127 -1.67 9.93 -0.50
CA PHE A 127 -0.29 9.48 -0.64
C PHE A 127 0.11 9.37 -2.10
N ASN A 128 1.40 9.55 -2.35
CA ASN A 128 2.05 9.24 -3.62
C ASN A 128 3.03 8.10 -3.40
N LEU A 129 2.95 7.08 -4.24
CA LEU A 129 3.89 5.98 -4.30
C LEU A 129 4.62 6.05 -5.62
N TYR A 130 5.89 5.70 -5.55
CA TYR A 130 6.77 5.71 -6.71
C TYR A 130 7.54 4.42 -6.75
N ASP A 131 7.75 3.91 -7.95
CA ASP A 131 8.63 2.80 -8.21
C ASP A 131 9.86 3.29 -8.99
N GLN A 132 11.03 3.15 -8.38
CA GLN A 132 12.29 3.63 -8.94
C GLN A 132 12.76 2.79 -10.12
N LEU A 133 12.34 1.52 -10.22
CA LEU A 133 12.75 0.62 -11.30
C LEU A 133 11.96 0.88 -12.57
N PHE A 134 10.63 0.75 -12.51
CA PHE A 134 9.77 0.83 -13.68
C PHE A 134 9.21 2.23 -13.92
N LYS A 135 9.64 3.21 -13.09
CA LYS A 135 9.33 4.63 -13.24
C LYS A 135 7.82 4.86 -13.24
N TYR A 136 7.10 4.21 -12.32
CA TYR A 136 5.66 4.44 -12.14
C TYR A 136 5.38 5.29 -10.92
N LYS A 137 4.26 6.02 -10.98
CA LYS A 137 3.70 6.77 -9.86
C LYS A 137 2.24 6.35 -9.67
N LEU A 138 1.87 6.09 -8.42
CA LEU A 138 0.49 5.87 -8.00
C LEU A 138 0.12 6.93 -6.96
N ARG A 139 -0.83 7.80 -7.29
CA ARG A 139 -1.45 8.74 -6.37
C ARG A 139 -2.80 8.22 -5.96
N VAL A 140 -3.07 8.25 -4.66
CA VAL A 140 -4.38 7.92 -4.09
C VAL A 140 -4.79 9.03 -3.14
N ILE A 141 -6.03 9.50 -3.29
CA ILE A 141 -6.70 10.38 -2.33
C ILE A 141 -7.91 9.60 -1.83
N LEU A 142 -7.84 9.19 -0.57
CA LEU A 142 -8.93 8.62 0.17
C LEU A 142 -9.72 9.73 0.84
N THR A 143 -11.03 9.77 0.58
CA THR A 143 -11.98 10.60 1.32
C THR A 143 -12.95 9.67 2.01
N TYR A 144 -13.14 9.84 3.31
CA TYR A 144 -14.06 9.02 4.10
C TYR A 144 -14.86 9.91 5.04
N GLN A 145 -16.02 9.42 5.49
CA GLN A 145 -16.81 10.12 6.50
C GLN A 145 -16.75 9.37 7.83
N HIS A 146 -16.17 9.99 8.87
CA HIS A 146 -16.38 9.55 10.24
C HIS A 146 -17.86 9.78 10.58
N GLN A 147 -18.67 8.72 10.52
CA GLN A 147 -20.00 8.80 11.08
C GLN A 147 -19.89 8.90 12.60
N SER A 148 -20.35 10.04 13.13
CA SER A 148 -20.48 10.34 14.57
C SER A 148 -21.59 9.51 15.25
N SER A 149 -22.34 8.71 14.49
CA SER A 149 -23.46 7.92 14.99
C SER A 149 -23.27 6.42 14.75
N SER A 150 -23.78 5.66 15.71
CA SER A 150 -23.81 4.20 15.87
C SER A 150 -24.50 3.41 14.74
N ILE A 151 -24.53 3.90 13.48
CA ILE A 151 -25.40 3.41 12.41
C ILE A 151 -24.65 3.07 11.10
N ALA A 152 -23.37 3.43 10.93
CA ALA A 152 -22.58 2.81 9.86
C ALA A 152 -22.43 1.31 10.16
N PRO A 153 -22.77 0.40 9.22
CA PRO A 153 -22.48 -1.01 9.40
C PRO A 153 -20.96 -1.20 9.41
N LYS A 154 -20.39 -1.20 10.61
CA LYS A 154 -19.02 -1.63 10.87
C LYS A 154 -19.04 -3.13 10.97
N ALA A 155 -18.38 -3.81 10.05
CA ALA A 155 -18.19 -5.25 10.16
C ALA A 155 -16.98 -5.48 11.06
N ASN A 156 -17.20 -6.14 12.21
CA ASN A 156 -16.10 -6.62 13.03
C ASN A 156 -15.61 -7.95 12.47
N LEU A 157 -14.53 -7.90 11.70
CA LEU A 157 -13.89 -9.06 11.11
C LEU A 157 -12.97 -9.76 12.12
N TYR A 158 -12.79 -11.05 11.91
CA TYR A 158 -11.86 -11.86 12.70
C TYR A 158 -10.42 -11.55 12.29
N GLY A 159 -9.59 -11.18 13.25
CA GLY A 159 -8.14 -11.08 13.08
C GLY A 159 -7.38 -11.79 14.21
N PRO A 160 -6.12 -12.17 14.02
CA PRO A 160 -5.25 -12.65 15.08
C PRO A 160 -5.01 -11.57 16.15
N ARG A 161 -5.36 -11.89 17.39
CA ARG A 161 -5.10 -11.13 18.60
C ARG A 161 -4.87 -12.09 19.76
N ASN A 162 -3.82 -11.88 20.53
CA ASN A 162 -3.41 -12.74 21.65
C ASN A 162 -3.33 -14.24 21.29
N GLY A 163 -2.93 -14.56 20.06
CA GLY A 163 -2.84 -15.94 19.56
C GLY A 163 -4.17 -16.61 19.22
N LYS A 164 -5.27 -15.86 19.16
CA LYS A 164 -6.62 -16.34 18.79
C LYS A 164 -7.19 -15.48 17.66
N MET A 165 -8.18 -16.02 16.94
CA MET A 165 -8.98 -15.21 16.02
C MET A 165 -10.10 -14.53 16.79
N GLU A 166 -10.06 -13.21 16.88
CA GLU A 166 -11.02 -12.39 17.62
C GLU A 166 -11.66 -11.36 16.69
N LYS A 167 -12.93 -11.02 16.92
CA LYS A 167 -13.63 -9.98 16.17
C LYS A 167 -13.25 -8.59 16.70
N PHE A 168 -12.29 -7.93 16.05
CA PHE A 168 -11.88 -6.57 16.44
C PHE A 168 -11.44 -5.69 15.27
N VAL A 169 -11.27 -6.27 14.07
CA VAL A 169 -10.88 -5.53 12.88
C VAL A 169 -12.12 -4.78 12.40
N ASN A 170 -12.06 -3.45 12.43
CA ASN A 170 -13.19 -2.59 12.09
C ASN A 170 -13.11 -2.20 10.61
N GLU A 171 -13.85 -2.89 9.77
CA GLU A 171 -13.95 -2.57 8.34
C GLU A 171 -15.14 -1.63 8.07
N ILE A 172 -14.88 -0.58 7.28
CA ILE A 172 -15.84 0.40 6.80
C ILE A 172 -16.11 0.12 5.33
N LEU A 173 -17.39 -0.09 4.97
CA LEU A 173 -17.82 -0.34 3.59
C LEU A 173 -18.66 0.80 2.99
N THR A 174 -18.94 1.85 3.76
CA THR A 174 -19.81 2.96 3.33
C THR A 174 -19.16 4.32 3.57
N ASN A 175 -19.52 5.29 2.72
CA ASN A 175 -19.06 6.69 2.80
C ASN A 175 -17.54 6.86 2.72
N ALA A 176 -16.88 6.01 1.94
CA ALA A 176 -15.47 6.14 1.61
C ALA A 176 -15.28 5.97 0.10
N SER A 177 -14.29 6.68 -0.46
CA SER A 177 -13.95 6.58 -1.87
C SER A 177 -12.47 6.87 -2.11
N PHE A 178 -11.93 6.33 -3.20
CA PHE A 178 -10.55 6.58 -3.62
C PHE A 178 -10.53 7.33 -4.96
N ASP A 179 -9.93 8.51 -5.00
CA ASP A 179 -9.51 9.13 -6.25
C ASP A 179 -8.10 8.67 -6.59
N VAL A 180 -7.97 7.91 -7.68
CA VAL A 180 -6.73 7.22 -8.06
C VAL A 180 -6.21 7.77 -9.37
N ARG A 181 -4.91 8.06 -9.41
CA ARG A 181 -4.17 8.43 -10.62
C ARG A 181 -2.90 7.61 -10.71
N PHE A 182 -2.73 6.90 -11.81
CA PHE A 182 -1.58 6.07 -12.11
C PHE A 182 -0.87 6.61 -13.37
N SER A 183 0.42 6.88 -13.25
CA SER A 183 1.23 7.53 -14.27
C SER A 183 2.53 6.77 -14.52
N LYS A 184 3.01 6.77 -15.77
CA LYS A 184 4.39 6.45 -16.10
C LYS A 184 5.20 7.75 -16.11
N LEU A 185 6.34 7.75 -15.42
CA LEU A 185 7.30 8.84 -15.42
C LEU A 185 8.19 8.71 -16.65
N ILE A 186 8.21 9.75 -17.47
CA ILE A 186 8.99 9.81 -18.70
C ILE A 186 10.03 10.91 -18.52
N GLN A 187 11.28 10.59 -18.84
CA GLN A 187 12.33 11.60 -18.92
C GLN A 187 12.35 12.18 -20.33
N ASP A 188 12.15 13.47 -20.46
CA ASP A 188 12.37 14.21 -21.69
C ASP A 188 13.15 15.48 -21.34
N GLN A 189 14.22 15.75 -22.08
CA GLN A 189 15.18 16.82 -21.77
C GLN A 189 14.76 18.16 -22.38
N THR A 190 13.61 18.23 -23.04
CA THR A 190 13.21 19.38 -23.87
C THR A 190 12.07 20.22 -23.30
N ALA A 191 11.36 19.79 -22.24
CA ALA A 191 10.23 20.56 -21.76
C ALA A 191 10.64 21.71 -20.83
N PHE A 192 10.05 22.87 -21.11
CA PHE A 192 10.25 24.12 -20.39
C PHE A 192 9.67 24.05 -18.98
N ILE A 193 10.43 24.57 -18.01
CA ILE A 193 9.99 24.74 -16.62
C ILE A 193 9.07 25.95 -16.58
N SER A 194 7.82 25.77 -16.15
CA SER A 194 6.93 26.89 -15.82
C SER A 194 7.06 27.20 -14.32
N ASP A 195 7.23 28.48 -13.96
CA ASP A 195 7.48 28.89 -12.57
C ASP A 195 6.23 28.85 -11.67
N ASP A 196 5.05 28.63 -12.25
CA ASP A 196 3.73 28.70 -11.58
C ASP A 196 3.15 27.35 -11.15
N GLU A 197 3.91 26.25 -11.23
CA GLU A 197 3.41 24.92 -10.86
C GLU A 197 3.64 24.55 -9.37
N ASP A 198 2.75 23.71 -8.82
CA ASP A 198 2.83 23.15 -7.47
C ASP A 198 4.20 22.51 -7.17
N ASP A 199 4.65 22.58 -5.91
CA ASP A 199 5.95 22.06 -5.45
C ASP A 199 6.23 20.59 -5.85
N GLU A 200 5.17 19.78 -5.98
CA GLU A 200 5.29 18.40 -6.41
C GLU A 200 5.67 18.30 -7.90
N VAL A 201 5.15 19.18 -8.76
CA VAL A 201 5.46 19.18 -10.19
C VAL A 201 6.87 19.73 -10.42
N LYS A 202 7.26 20.77 -9.65
CA LYS A 202 8.63 21.32 -9.65
C LYS A 202 9.70 20.28 -9.33
N LEU A 203 9.42 19.34 -8.43
CA LEU A 203 10.37 18.29 -8.03
C LEU A 203 10.78 17.36 -9.20
N PHE A 204 9.88 17.14 -10.17
CA PHE A 204 10.11 16.28 -11.35
C PHE A 204 10.50 17.09 -12.58
N SER A 205 9.87 18.24 -12.81
CA SER A 205 10.13 19.08 -13.97
C SER A 205 11.54 19.67 -13.96
N GLN A 206 12.09 20.00 -12.78
CA GLN A 206 13.50 20.42 -12.62
C GLN A 206 14.52 19.34 -13.07
N HIS A 207 14.10 18.08 -13.13
CA HIS A 207 14.92 16.95 -13.59
C HIS A 207 14.53 16.46 -14.99
N GLY A 208 13.64 17.19 -15.70
CA GLY A 208 13.11 16.80 -17.01
C GLY A 208 12.25 15.53 -16.96
N ILE A 209 11.54 15.31 -15.85
CA ILE A 209 10.65 14.16 -15.67
C ILE A 209 9.20 14.65 -15.71
N TYR A 210 8.36 14.00 -16.52
CA TYR A 210 6.94 14.32 -16.68
C TYR A 210 6.08 13.09 -16.44
N GLU A 211 4.84 13.32 -16.03
CA GLU A 211 3.84 12.26 -15.82
C GLU A 211 2.99 12.00 -17.06
N ASN A 212 3.17 10.84 -17.68
CA ASN A 212 2.22 10.31 -18.64
C ASN A 212 1.14 9.51 -17.90
N VAL A 213 -0.08 10.06 -17.82
CA VAL A 213 -1.19 9.43 -17.09
C VAL A 213 -1.70 8.22 -17.87
N LEU A 214 -1.59 7.04 -17.25
CA LEU A 214 -2.08 5.79 -17.82
C LEU A 214 -3.49 5.47 -17.35
N TYR A 215 -3.83 5.81 -16.11
CA TYR A 215 -5.15 5.57 -15.54
C TYR A 215 -5.53 6.66 -14.54
N GLN A 216 -6.80 7.04 -14.54
CA GLN A 216 -7.37 7.96 -13.55
C GLN A 216 -8.87 7.68 -13.40
N ALA A 217 -9.32 7.38 -12.18
CA ALA A 217 -10.71 7.08 -11.89
C ALA A 217 -11.01 7.25 -10.40
N LYS A 218 -12.30 7.28 -10.07
CA LYS A 218 -12.78 7.19 -8.69
C LYS A 218 -13.23 5.76 -8.41
N ALA A 219 -12.81 5.20 -7.27
CA ALA A 219 -13.32 3.94 -6.74
C ALA A 219 -14.39 4.21 -5.69
N ASP A 220 -15.56 3.60 -5.86
CA ASP A 220 -16.73 3.74 -5.00
C ASP A 220 -17.71 2.59 -5.28
N PRO A 221 -18.08 1.74 -4.31
CA PRO A 221 -17.65 1.75 -2.91
C PRO A 221 -16.22 1.22 -2.71
N VAL A 222 -15.69 1.44 -1.51
CA VAL A 222 -14.38 0.93 -1.06
C VAL A 222 -14.51 0.29 0.32
N ALA A 223 -13.67 -0.70 0.59
CA ALA A 223 -13.44 -1.21 1.92
C ALA A 223 -12.25 -0.49 2.55
N LEU A 224 -12.37 -0.13 3.82
CA LEU A 224 -11.38 0.70 4.52
C LEU A 224 -11.26 0.31 6.00
N GLU A 225 -10.03 0.22 6.48
CA GLU A 225 -9.72 0.09 7.90
C GLU A 225 -8.71 1.16 8.30
N ILE A 226 -9.00 1.87 9.40
CA ILE A 226 -8.10 2.86 10.00
C ILE A 226 -8.06 2.57 11.49
N THR A 227 -6.89 2.15 11.99
CA THR A 227 -6.70 1.81 13.40
C THR A 227 -5.42 2.42 13.96
N GLY A 228 -5.52 2.93 15.20
CA GLY A 228 -4.38 3.47 15.96
C GLY A 228 -4.01 4.91 15.58
N ASN A 229 -2.82 5.35 16.02
CA ASN A 229 -2.33 6.70 15.75
C ASN A 229 -1.71 6.79 14.33
N VAL A 230 -2.56 6.99 13.34
CA VAL A 230 -2.15 7.04 11.94
C VAL A 230 -1.31 8.27 11.59
N SER A 231 -1.50 9.39 12.30
CA SER A 231 -0.68 10.59 12.17
C SER A 231 0.78 10.31 12.53
N TRP A 232 1.02 9.56 13.62
CA TRP A 232 2.35 9.07 13.96
C TRP A 232 2.91 8.08 12.92
N LEU A 233 2.08 7.18 12.39
CA LEU A 233 2.52 6.28 11.30
C LEU A 233 2.99 7.07 10.07
N SER A 234 2.29 8.14 9.70
CA SER A 234 2.71 9.04 8.62
C SER A 234 4.09 9.65 8.89
N GLU A 235 4.33 10.17 10.09
CA GLU A 235 5.63 10.71 10.47
C GLU A 235 6.75 9.67 10.39
N GLN A 236 6.50 8.43 10.85
CA GLN A 236 7.47 7.35 10.79
C GLN A 236 7.79 6.95 9.33
N LEU A 237 6.76 6.85 8.47
CA LEU A 237 6.95 6.58 7.04
C LEU A 237 7.71 7.72 6.36
N HIS A 238 7.41 8.98 6.69
CA HIS A 238 8.11 10.13 6.15
C HIS A 238 9.58 10.16 6.58
N SER A 239 9.87 9.94 7.87
CA SER A 239 11.24 9.89 8.39
C SER A 239 12.05 8.75 7.76
N THR A 240 11.41 7.58 7.55
CA THR A 240 12.08 6.38 7.05
C THR A 240 12.28 6.38 5.53
N TYR A 241 11.28 6.83 4.77
CA TYR A 241 11.23 6.73 3.30
C TYR A 241 11.20 8.09 2.59
N GLY A 242 10.71 9.15 3.24
CA GLY A 242 10.47 10.47 2.63
C GLY A 242 11.74 11.20 2.19
N ASN A 243 12.88 10.95 2.85
CA ASN A 243 14.17 11.56 2.51
C ASN A 243 14.96 10.80 1.43
N SER A 244 14.38 9.78 0.78
CA SER A 244 15.07 8.92 -0.19
C SER A 244 14.89 9.36 -1.66
N TYR A 245 14.27 10.52 -1.89
CA TYR A 245 13.88 10.99 -3.22
C TYR A 245 14.73 12.19 -3.71
N PRO A 246 15.10 12.29 -5.02
CA PRO A 246 14.92 11.29 -6.07
C PRO A 246 15.96 10.15 -6.08
N TRP A 247 17.07 10.30 -5.35
CA TRP A 247 18.23 9.41 -5.50
C TRP A 247 19.03 9.16 -4.23
N THR A 248 18.45 9.38 -3.05
CA THR A 248 19.20 9.23 -1.79
C THR A 248 19.06 7.80 -1.27
N PHE A 249 20.23 7.18 -1.08
CA PHE A 249 20.41 5.87 -0.48
C PHE A 249 19.99 5.91 0.99
N SER A 250 18.94 5.16 1.36
CA SER A 250 18.52 5.04 2.75
C SER A 250 19.36 3.98 3.47
N LEU A 251 20.24 4.42 4.38
CA LEU A 251 21.01 3.53 5.27
C LEU A 251 20.10 2.66 6.14
N THR A 252 18.98 3.19 6.61
CA THR A 252 17.98 2.43 7.40
C THR A 252 17.34 1.31 6.57
N ARG A 253 17.05 1.58 5.29
CA ARG A 253 16.56 0.56 4.36
C ARG A 253 17.58 -0.56 4.15
N VAL A 254 18.84 -0.21 3.92
CA VAL A 254 19.92 -1.21 3.74
C VAL A 254 20.14 -2.03 5.00
N LEU A 255 20.12 -1.41 6.18
CA LEU A 255 20.26 -2.12 7.45
C LEU A 255 19.09 -3.08 7.71
N MET A 256 17.85 -2.71 7.37
CA MET A 256 16.70 -3.62 7.45
C MET A 256 16.83 -4.81 6.49
N GLU A 257 17.24 -4.57 5.24
CA GLU A 257 17.49 -5.63 4.25
C GLU A 257 18.66 -6.55 4.69
N MET A 258 19.70 -5.99 5.31
CA MET A 258 20.85 -6.74 5.85
C MET A 258 20.46 -7.63 7.04
N ILE A 259 19.63 -7.15 7.98
CA ILE A 259 19.17 -7.94 9.14
C ILE A 259 18.36 -9.18 8.70
N ILE A 260 17.59 -9.07 7.61
CA ILE A 260 16.87 -10.20 7.01
C ILE A 260 17.85 -11.24 6.43
N TYR A 261 18.94 -10.78 5.82
CA TYR A 261 19.93 -11.64 5.16
C TYR A 261 20.96 -12.30 6.09
N ILE A 262 21.30 -11.68 7.23
CA ILE A 262 22.29 -12.19 8.19
C ILE A 262 21.90 -13.55 8.79
N LYS A 263 20.64 -13.98 8.66
CA LYS A 263 20.21 -15.31 9.13
C LYS A 263 20.56 -16.48 8.20
N ASN A 264 21.05 -16.24 6.97
CA ASN A 264 21.48 -17.29 6.04
C ASN A 264 22.93 -17.08 5.59
N SER A 265 23.85 -17.74 6.31
CA SER A 265 25.19 -18.17 5.90
C SER A 265 26.27 -17.09 5.64
N TYR A 266 27.47 -17.34 6.16
CA TYR A 266 28.69 -16.51 6.02
C TYR A 266 29.17 -16.27 4.57
N ILE A 267 28.62 -16.99 3.58
CA ILE A 267 28.97 -16.87 2.15
C ILE A 267 28.35 -15.60 1.53
N THR A 268 27.28 -15.08 2.12
CA THR A 268 26.45 -14.01 1.54
C THR A 268 27.05 -12.62 1.76
N MET A 269 27.89 -12.46 2.79
CA MET A 269 28.59 -11.21 3.05
C MET A 269 29.56 -10.86 1.90
N ILE A 270 30.22 -11.87 1.32
CA ILE A 270 31.18 -11.69 0.21
C ILE A 270 30.46 -11.29 -1.09
N LEU A 271 29.32 -11.92 -1.40
CA LEU A 271 28.54 -11.59 -2.59
C LEU A 271 27.95 -10.18 -2.52
N VAL A 272 27.49 -9.75 -1.34
CA VAL A 272 26.94 -8.39 -1.15
C VAL A 272 28.05 -7.35 -1.22
N THR A 273 29.23 -7.57 -0.62
CA THR A 273 30.36 -6.64 -0.76
C THR A 273 30.81 -6.52 -2.22
N VAL A 274 30.82 -7.63 -2.98
CA VAL A 274 31.14 -7.61 -4.42
C VAL A 274 30.06 -6.88 -5.23
N PHE A 275 28.78 -7.05 -4.91
CA PHE A 275 27.68 -6.36 -5.61
C PHE A 275 27.62 -4.86 -5.30
N THR A 276 27.83 -4.47 -4.04
CA THR A 276 27.92 -3.06 -3.62
C THR A 276 29.14 -2.38 -4.23
N LEU A 277 30.29 -3.06 -4.30
CA LEU A 277 31.48 -2.55 -5.00
C LEU A 277 31.24 -2.43 -6.51
N LEU A 278 30.61 -3.41 -7.16
CA LEU A 278 30.32 -3.35 -8.61
C LEU A 278 29.34 -2.22 -8.99
N VAL A 279 28.42 -1.86 -8.10
CA VAL A 279 27.49 -0.73 -8.30
C VAL A 279 28.17 0.62 -8.00
N ILE A 280 29.07 0.69 -7.02
CA ILE A 280 29.85 1.90 -6.73
C ILE A 280 30.88 2.20 -7.84
N PHE A 281 31.47 1.17 -8.46
CA PHE A 281 32.49 1.32 -9.51
C PHE A 281 31.95 1.35 -10.94
N ARG A 282 30.63 1.43 -11.15
CA ARG A 282 29.98 1.63 -12.47
C ARG A 282 29.40 3.05 -12.65
N ARG A 283 30.06 4.05 -12.06
CA ARG A 283 29.98 5.44 -12.53
C ARG A 283 31.03 5.69 -13.61
#